data_AF-A0A6A0QV35-F1
#
_entry.id   AF-A0A6A0QV35-F1
#
_cell.length_a   1.000
_cell.length_b   1.000
_cell.length_c   1.000
_cell.angle_alpha   90.00
_cell.angle_beta   90.00
_cell.angle_gamma   90.00
#
_symmetry.space_group_name_H-M   'P 1'
#
loop_
_entity.id
_entity.type
_entity.pdbx_description
1 polymer ?
#
loop_
_entity_poly.entity_id
_entity_poly.type
_entity_poly.pdbx_seq_one_letter_code
_entity_poly.pdbx_strand_id
1 'polypeptide(L)' 'MYAGDVTPHAAYEALTADPDAVLIDVRTRPELVYVGIPDLSGIGKRVVVVEWTTYPH' A
#
# COMPACT_ATOMS: atom_id res chain seq x y z
N MET A 1 -10.53 12.37 -4.78
CA MET A 1 -9.96 12.67 -6.12
C MET A 1 -8.71 11.81 -6.26
N TYR A 2 -8.51 11.13 -7.40
CA TYR A 2 -7.27 10.38 -7.65
C TYR A 2 -6.13 11.37 -7.90
N ALA A 3 -5.01 11.20 -7.18
CA ALA A 3 -3.89 12.15 -7.18
C ALA A 3 -2.85 11.89 -8.30
N GLY A 4 -3.09 10.91 -9.18
CA GLY A 4 -2.15 10.49 -10.23
C GLY A 4 -1.31 9.28 -9.83
N ASP A 5 -0.54 8.77 -10.80
CA ASP A 5 0.50 7.78 -10.54
C ASP A 5 1.70 8.48 -9.93
N VAL A 6 2.05 8.07 -8.71
CA VAL A 6 3.22 8.58 -7.99
C VAL A 6 4.29 7.50 -7.90
N THR A 7 5.55 7.92 -7.83
CA THR A 7 6.64 6.96 -7.60
C THR A 7 6.56 6.40 -6.17
N PRO A 8 7.11 5.21 -5.91
CA PRO A 8 7.16 4.66 -4.55
C PRO A 8 7.84 5.60 -3.54
N HIS A 9 8.85 6.34 -3.99
CA HIS A 9 9.55 7.32 -3.16
C HIS A 9 8.64 8.49 -2.76
N ALA A 10 7.94 9.10 -3.73
CA ALA A 10 7.02 10.20 -3.45
C ALA A 10 5.85 9.75 -2.56
N ALA A 11 5.34 8.52 -2.76
CA ALA A 11 4.32 7.95 -1.88
C ALA A 11 4.84 7.79 -0.44
N TYR A 12 6.08 7.32 -0.27
CA TYR A 12 6.70 7.16 1.04
C TYR A 12 6.93 8.50 1.74
N GLU A 13 7.37 9.53 1.02
CA GLU A 13 7.50 10.89 1.55
C GLU A 13 6.15 11.43 2.02
N ALA A 14 5.08 11.26 1.23
CA ALA A 14 3.73 11.67 1.62
C ALA A 14 3.24 10.95 2.89
N LEU A 15 3.48 9.63 2.98
CA LEU A 15 3.16 8.84 4.17
C LEU A 15 3.94 9.29 5.41
N THR A 16 5.17 9.78 5.22
CA THR A 16 6.03 10.26 6.30
C THR A 16 5.63 11.67 6.76
N ALA A 17 5.23 12.52 5.82
CA ALA A 17 4.90 13.93 6.10
C ALA A 17 3.57 14.11 6.83
N ASP A 18 2.59 13.22 6.59
CA ASP A 18 1.27 13.30 7.19
C ASP A 18 1.03 12.14 8.16
N PRO A 19 0.87 12.38 9.48
CA PRO A 19 0.62 11.32 10.46
C PRO A 19 -0.69 10.57 10.21
N ASP A 20 -1.70 11.20 9.58
CA ASP A 20 -3.01 10.61 9.31
C ASP A 20 -3.06 9.86 7.97
N ALA A 21 -2.02 9.97 7.12
CA ALA A 21 -1.95 9.26 5.86
C ALA A 21 -1.82 7.73 6.04
N VAL A 22 -2.54 6.98 5.18
CA VAL A 22 -2.60 5.51 5.18
C VAL A 22 -2.27 4.97 3.79
N LEU A 23 -1.43 3.93 3.73
CA LEU A 23 -1.18 3.17 2.50
C LEU A 23 -2.15 1.99 2.40
N ILE A 24 -2.91 1.93 1.31
CA ILE A 24 -3.78 0.80 0.98
C ILE A 24 -3.18 0.08 -0.23
N ASP A 25 -2.82 -1.18 -0.04
CA ASP A 25 -2.30 -2.07 -1.07
C ASP A 25 -3.44 -2.96 -1.58
N VAL A 26 -3.83 -2.74 -2.83
CA VAL A 26 -4.95 -3.44 -3.45
C VAL A 26 -4.43 -4.37 -4.54
N ARG A 27 -4.15 -5.61 -4.17
CA ARG A 27 -3.59 -6.66 -5.03
C ARG A 27 -4.24 -8.01 -4.73
N THR A 28 -4.08 -9.00 -5.61
CA THR A 28 -4.59 -10.34 -5.34
C THR A 28 -3.82 -11.02 -4.21
N ARG A 29 -4.43 -12.00 -3.54
CA ARG A 29 -3.76 -12.74 -2.46
C ARG A 29 -2.47 -13.44 -2.91
N PRO A 30 -2.37 -14.05 -4.11
CA PRO A 30 -1.10 -14.58 -4.60
C PRO A 30 0.00 -13.52 -4.71
N GLU A 31 -0.29 -12.34 -5.26
CA GLU A 31 0.71 -11.27 -5.38
C GLU A 31 1.25 -10.84 -4.02
N LEU A 32 0.38 -10.70 -3.02
CA LEU A 32 0.76 -10.33 -1.66
C LEU A 32 1.66 -11.38 -1.01
N VAL A 33 1.38 -12.66 -1.23
CA VAL A 33 2.14 -13.77 -0.64
C VAL A 33 3.48 -13.99 -1.34
N TYR A 34 3.51 -13.94 -2.67
CA TYR A 34 4.71 -14.26 -3.44
C TYR A 34 5.64 -13.06 -3.65
N VAL A 35 5.11 -11.84 -3.73
CA VAL A 35 5.91 -10.61 -3.92
C VAL A 35 6.21 -9.94 -2.58
N GLY A 36 5.31 -10.07 -1.60
CA GLY A 36 5.39 -9.39 -0.31
C GLY A 36 4.68 -8.03 -0.31
N ILE A 37 4.72 -7.37 0.85
CA ILE A 37 4.07 -6.07 1.10
C ILE A 37 5.10 -4.98 1.43
N PRO A 38 4.76 -3.70 1.21
CA PRO A 38 5.63 -2.60 1.63
C PRO A 38 5.87 -2.61 3.14
N ASP A 39 7.11 -2.38 3.57
CA ASP A 39 7.45 -2.19 4.97
C ASP A 39 7.41 -0.69 5.34
N LEU A 40 6.52 -0.34 6.26
CA LEU A 40 6.39 1.01 6.81
C LEU A 40 6.77 1.09 8.30
N SER A 41 7.38 0.03 8.85
CA SER A 41 7.80 -0.01 10.25
C SER A 41 8.77 1.13 10.61
N GLY A 42 9.63 1.53 9.65
CA GLY A 42 10.57 2.65 9.79
C GLY A 42 9.92 4.02 10.02
N ILE A 43 8.64 4.19 9.69
CA ILE A 43 7.86 5.42 9.93
C ILE A 43 6.69 5.19 10.91
N GLY A 44 6.71 4.05 11.63
CA GLY A 44 5.69 3.72 12.63
C GLY A 44 4.28 3.47 12.06
N LYS A 45 4.18 3.16 10.76
CA LYS A 45 2.89 2.94 10.07
C LYS A 45 2.72 1.48 9.65
N ARG A 46 1.49 1.12 9.30
CA ARG A 46 1.14 -0.21 8.77
C ARG A 46 0.45 -0.07 7.42
N VAL A 47 0.70 -1.03 6.54
CA VAL A 47 -0.02 -1.17 5.27
C VAL A 47 -1.36 -1.82 5.53
N VAL A 48 -2.41 -1.26 4.94
CA VAL A 48 -3.73 -1.90 4.86
C VAL A 48 -3.77 -2.69 3.56
N VAL A 49 -4.06 -3.98 3.64
CA VAL A 49 -4.11 -4.86 2.48
C VAL A 49 -5.55 -5.21 2.15
N VAL A 50 -5.94 -5.01 0.91
CA VAL A 50 -7.29 -5.31 0.41
C VAL A 50 -7.17 -6.16 -0.85
N GLU A 51 -7.86 -7.29 -0.90
CA GLU A 51 -7.90 -8.09 -2.12
C GLU A 51 -8.91 -7.51 -3.12
N TRP A 52 -8.46 -7.19 -4.34
CA TRP A 52 -9.31 -6.58 -5.38
C TRP A 52 -10.47 -7.49 -5.81
N THR A 53 -10.20 -8.78 -5.97
CA THR A 53 -11.19 -9.80 -6.35
C THR A 53 -10.71 -11.17 -5.86
N THR A 54 -11.65 -11.99 -5.38
CA THR A 54 -11.37 -13.36 -4.95
C THR A 54 -11.70 -14.31 -6.12
N TYR A 55 -10.71 -15.03 -6.64
CA TYR A 55 -10.92 -16.11 -7.60
C TYR A 55 -11.59 -17.32 -6.90
N PRO A 56 -12.55 -18.07 -7.49
CA PRO A 56 -13.15 -17.97 -8.83
C PRO A 56 -14.64 -17.57 -8.78
N HIS A 57 -14.97 -16.37 -8.31
CA HIS A 57 -16.38 -15.92 -8.34
C HIS A 57 -16.91 -15.80 -9.78
#